data_AF-A0A934N6J3-F1
#
_entry.id   AF-A0A934N6J3-F1
#
_cell.length_a   1.000
_cell.length_b   1.000
_cell.length_c   1.000
_cell.angle_alpha   90.00
_cell.angle_beta   90.00
_cell.angle_gamma   90.00
#
_symmetry.space_group_name_H-M   'P 1'
#
loop_
_entity.id
_entity.type
_entity.pdbx_description
1 polymer ?
#
loop_
_entity_poly.entity_id
_entity_poly.type
_entity_poly.pdbx_seq_one_letter_code
_entity_poly.pdbx_strand_id
1 'polypeptide(L)'
;MEGSLIRRLLLALDLDGTVISADLQLDQRDVDAIGSAQAAGMIVVACTGRPFPGAEPWLRRLDLRGPCACYQGAQVRSASGEMLFDQGVPRALGLEVIQFCRERDLHVQAYRDDRLLVERDRPEAHQYANHAGMAINVVGDLGEAMDATTPKLVLVASPQRCEELLPEVRRRWAGGLEIATSLPNFMEFTLAGADKARALEFVCRHFGISQSESVAVGDGRNDCSMLEWAALSYAVQGAPVEVLEAAGGRTIGPPGTGGIASLIQGLMA
;
A
#
# COMPACT_ATOMS: atom_id res chain seq x y z
N MET A 1 -4.98 40.27 -9.80
CA MET A 1 -5.49 39.10 -9.06
C MET A 1 -4.27 38.24 -8.75
N GLU A 2 -3.71 38.42 -7.56
CA GLU A 2 -2.59 37.60 -7.08
C GLU A 2 -3.11 36.17 -6.92
N GLY A 3 -2.74 35.30 -7.87
CA GLY A 3 -2.90 33.87 -7.68
C GLY A 3 -1.94 33.48 -6.57
N SER A 4 -2.44 33.37 -5.34
CA SER A 4 -1.70 32.73 -4.25
C SER A 4 -1.22 31.37 -4.76
N LEU A 5 0.10 31.23 -4.99
CA LEU A 5 0.71 29.95 -5.28
C LEU A 5 0.34 29.02 -4.12
N ILE A 6 -0.49 28.00 -4.38
CA ILE A 6 -0.91 27.05 -3.36
C ILE A 6 0.34 26.27 -2.96
N ARG A 7 0.82 26.52 -1.73
CA ARG A 7 1.96 25.80 -1.18
C ARG A 7 1.60 24.32 -1.05
N ARG A 8 2.41 23.43 -1.63
CA ARG A 8 2.26 22.00 -1.42
C ARG A 8 3.01 21.59 -0.16
N LEU A 9 2.29 20.98 0.76
CA LEU A 9 2.82 20.61 2.08
C LEU A 9 2.94 19.10 2.25
N LEU A 10 2.28 18.30 1.40
CA LEU A 10 2.34 16.85 1.48
C LEU A 10 2.56 16.23 0.10
N LEU A 11 3.48 15.27 0.04
CA LEU A 11 3.76 14.45 -1.14
C LEU A 11 3.60 12.96 -0.79
N ALA A 12 2.57 12.33 -1.32
CA ALA A 12 2.34 10.89 -1.21
C ALA A 12 2.96 10.17 -2.40
N LEU A 13 3.81 9.19 -2.13
CA LEU A 13 4.53 8.41 -3.13
C LEU A 13 4.19 6.95 -2.96
N ASP A 14 3.69 6.31 -4.02
CA ASP A 14 3.84 4.86 -4.12
C ASP A 14 5.32 4.44 -4.16
N LEU A 15 5.60 3.20 -3.75
CA LEU A 15 6.95 2.65 -3.73
C LEU A 15 7.26 1.85 -5.00
N ASP A 16 6.60 0.71 -5.21
CA ASP A 16 6.97 -0.28 -6.23
C ASP A 16 6.48 0.12 -7.62
N GLY A 17 7.39 0.37 -8.55
CA GLY A 17 7.02 0.87 -9.89
C GLY A 17 6.95 2.40 -9.96
N THR A 18 7.01 3.08 -8.81
CA THR A 18 6.98 4.54 -8.72
C THR A 18 8.31 5.15 -8.26
N VAL A 19 8.79 4.80 -7.05
CA VAL A 19 10.09 5.25 -6.54
C VAL A 19 11.15 4.15 -6.67
N ILE A 20 10.72 2.89 -6.53
CA ILE A 20 11.54 1.68 -6.64
C ILE A 20 11.36 1.10 -8.03
N SER A 21 12.46 0.86 -8.74
CA SER A 21 12.41 0.20 -10.05
C SER A 21 12.07 -1.30 -9.95
N ALA A 22 11.70 -1.90 -11.08
CA ALA A 22 11.47 -3.35 -11.18
C ALA A 22 12.70 -4.18 -10.74
N ASP A 23 13.91 -3.64 -10.93
CA ASP A 23 15.19 -4.26 -10.49
C ASP A 23 15.54 -3.96 -9.02
N LEU A 24 14.57 -3.47 -8.23
CA LEU A 24 14.72 -3.14 -6.82
C LEU A 24 15.84 -2.11 -6.56
N GLN A 25 15.91 -1.08 -7.41
CA GLN A 25 16.84 0.03 -7.29
C GLN A 25 16.13 1.35 -6.97
N LEU A 26 16.87 2.26 -6.33
CA LEU A 26 16.47 3.66 -6.12
C LEU A 26 17.36 4.55 -6.99
N ASP A 27 16.77 5.58 -7.58
CA ASP A 27 17.53 6.64 -8.25
C ASP A 27 18.03 7.65 -7.21
N GLN A 28 19.35 7.87 -7.13
CA GLN A 28 19.92 8.80 -6.16
C GLN A 28 19.36 10.22 -6.31
N ARG A 29 19.01 10.65 -7.53
CA ARG A 29 18.41 11.98 -7.76
C ARG A 29 17.06 12.10 -7.06
N ASP A 30 16.25 11.04 -7.10
CA ASP A 30 14.94 11.01 -6.45
C ASP A 30 15.10 10.97 -4.93
N VAL A 31 16.07 10.21 -4.40
CA VAL A 31 16.39 10.18 -2.96
C VAL A 31 16.80 11.58 -2.46
N ASP A 32 17.72 12.24 -3.17
CA ASP A 32 18.21 13.57 -2.80
C ASP A 32 17.10 14.63 -2.85
N ALA A 33 16.20 14.52 -3.83
CA ALA A 33 15.06 15.41 -3.96
C ALA A 33 14.01 15.20 -2.85
N ILE A 34 13.72 13.95 -2.48
CA ILE A 34 12.87 13.63 -1.32
C ILE A 34 13.47 14.23 -0.05
N GLY A 35 14.78 14.07 0.16
CA GLY A 35 15.50 14.70 1.28
C GLY A 35 15.33 16.23 1.31
N SER A 36 15.45 16.87 0.14
CA SER A 36 15.29 18.31 -0.03
C SER A 36 13.87 18.80 0.26
N ALA A 37 12.85 18.07 -0.23
CA ALA A 37 11.45 18.34 0.06
C ALA A 37 11.16 18.28 1.58
N GLN A 38 11.64 17.23 2.25
CA GLN A 38 11.48 17.09 3.70
C GLN A 38 12.21 18.20 4.47
N ALA A 39 13.41 18.59 4.05
CA ALA A 39 14.14 19.70 4.65
C ALA A 39 13.43 21.06 4.49
N ALA A 40 12.66 21.22 3.41
CA ALA A 40 11.81 22.39 3.19
C ALA A 40 10.47 22.35 3.95
N GLY A 41 10.26 21.32 4.78
CA GLY A 41 9.06 21.15 5.62
C GLY A 41 7.90 20.44 4.95
N MET A 42 8.10 19.83 3.77
CA MET A 42 7.09 18.98 3.14
C MET A 42 7.03 17.63 3.85
N ILE A 43 5.82 17.16 4.17
CA ILE A 43 5.60 15.81 4.67
C ILE A 43 5.58 14.85 3.48
N VAL A 44 6.60 14.01 3.36
CA VAL A 44 6.64 12.96 2.33
C VAL A 44 6.14 11.66 2.94
N VAL A 45 5.12 11.07 2.33
CA VAL A 45 4.41 9.88 2.81
C VAL A 45 4.64 8.74 1.82
N ALA A 46 5.05 7.58 2.30
CA ALA A 46 5.07 6.37 1.47
C ALA A 46 3.70 5.68 1.51
N CYS A 47 3.13 5.32 0.36
CA CYS A 47 1.84 4.64 0.25
C CYS A 47 2.00 3.34 -0.53
N THR A 48 2.01 2.18 0.13
CA THR A 48 2.41 0.90 -0.49
C THR A 48 1.48 -0.26 -0.16
N GLY A 49 1.42 -1.24 -1.06
CA GLY A 49 0.79 -2.54 -0.80
C GLY A 49 1.62 -3.45 0.12
N ARG A 50 2.91 -3.13 0.30
CA ARG A 50 3.84 -3.91 1.14
C ARG A 50 3.37 -3.93 2.60
N PRO A 51 3.60 -5.04 3.31
CA PRO A 51 3.53 -5.06 4.77
C PRO A 51 4.60 -4.12 5.35
N PHE A 52 4.38 -3.57 6.55
CA PHE A 52 5.31 -2.61 7.14
C PHE A 52 6.77 -3.12 7.21
N PRO A 53 7.06 -4.36 7.66
CA PRO A 53 8.42 -4.91 7.61
C PRO A 53 9.03 -4.99 6.22
N GLY A 54 8.20 -5.19 5.19
CA GLY A 54 8.65 -5.22 3.80
C GLY A 54 8.91 -3.83 3.22
N ALA A 55 8.30 -2.78 3.80
CA ALA A 55 8.48 -1.38 3.42
C ALA A 55 9.64 -0.72 4.18
N GLU A 56 9.80 -1.01 5.47
CA GLU A 56 10.75 -0.35 6.39
C GLU A 56 12.20 -0.26 5.85
N PRO A 57 12.80 -1.31 5.23
CA PRO A 57 14.14 -1.18 4.64
C PRO A 57 14.22 -0.09 3.56
N TRP A 58 13.16 0.12 2.80
CA TRP A 58 13.08 1.15 1.76
C TRP A 58 12.89 2.54 2.35
N LEU A 59 12.03 2.68 3.36
CA LEU A 59 11.82 3.94 4.07
C LEU A 59 13.15 4.45 4.65
N ARG A 60 13.96 3.54 5.23
CA ARG A 60 15.31 3.86 5.72
C ARG A 60 16.28 4.28 4.62
N ARG A 61 16.27 3.58 3.48
CA ARG A 61 17.12 3.95 2.32
C ARG A 61 16.75 5.31 1.72
N LEU A 62 15.49 5.71 1.83
CA LEU A 62 14.98 7.00 1.40
C LEU A 62 15.20 8.13 2.43
N ASP A 63 15.73 7.83 3.63
CA ASP A 63 15.71 8.73 4.79
C ASP A 63 14.31 9.37 4.99
N LEU A 64 13.27 8.55 4.88
CA LEU A 64 11.89 9.04 4.96
C LEU A 64 11.53 9.35 6.42
N ARG A 65 11.12 10.59 6.67
CA ARG A 65 10.78 11.14 8.00
C ARG A 65 9.28 11.25 8.23
N GLY A 66 8.49 11.20 7.15
CA GLY A 66 7.04 11.13 7.22
C GLY A 66 6.52 9.70 7.45
N PRO A 67 5.20 9.54 7.59
CA PRO A 67 4.59 8.25 7.83
C PRO A 67 4.59 7.34 6.60
N CYS A 68 4.28 6.06 6.82
CA CYS A 68 4.02 5.07 5.79
C CYS A 68 2.60 4.52 5.90
N ALA A 69 1.79 4.73 4.86
CA ALA A 69 0.56 3.99 4.63
C ALA A 69 0.91 2.64 3.99
N CYS A 70 0.81 1.55 4.76
CA CYS A 70 1.19 0.20 4.36
C CYS A 70 -0.04 -0.71 4.25
N TYR A 71 0.15 -1.94 3.75
CA TYR A 71 -0.93 -2.90 3.52
C TYR A 71 -2.07 -2.32 2.66
N GLN A 72 -1.73 -1.61 1.59
CA GLN A 72 -2.69 -0.93 0.70
C GLN A 72 -3.52 0.17 1.41
N GLY A 73 -3.00 0.73 2.51
CA GLY A 73 -3.68 1.78 3.28
C GLY A 73 -4.49 1.26 4.47
N ALA A 74 -4.50 -0.06 4.72
CA ALA A 74 -5.12 -0.61 5.92
C ALA A 74 -4.47 -0.11 7.22
N GLN A 75 -3.20 0.31 7.18
CA GLN A 75 -2.50 0.87 8.33
C GLN A 75 -1.66 2.08 7.95
N VAL A 76 -1.51 3.02 8.89
CA VAL A 76 -0.51 4.09 8.83
C VAL A 76 0.45 3.93 10.00
N ARG A 77 1.75 3.92 9.68
CA ARG A 77 2.85 3.84 10.63
C ARG A 77 3.62 5.15 10.63
N SER A 78 4.03 5.63 11.81
CA SER A 78 4.97 6.76 11.91
C SER A 78 6.35 6.36 11.40
N ALA A 79 7.26 7.31 11.21
CA ALA A 79 8.64 7.02 10.84
C ALA A 79 9.39 6.16 11.87
N SER A 80 8.93 6.15 13.13
CA SER A 80 9.46 5.28 14.19
C SER A 80 8.80 3.89 14.24
N GLY A 81 7.81 3.62 13.38
CA GLY A 81 7.06 2.37 13.36
C GLY A 81 5.84 2.33 14.29
N GLU A 82 5.49 3.41 14.98
CA GLU A 82 4.26 3.48 15.78
C GLU A 82 3.02 3.41 14.87
N MET A 83 2.02 2.60 15.24
CA MET A 83 0.74 2.54 14.54
C MET A 83 -0.11 3.78 14.83
N LEU A 84 -0.32 4.62 13.82
CA LEU A 84 -1.13 5.84 13.91
C LEU A 84 -2.60 5.59 13.48
N PHE A 85 -2.80 4.65 12.58
CA PHE A 85 -4.10 4.30 12.01
C PHE A 85 -4.18 2.80 11.75
N ASP A 86 -5.34 2.23 12.05
CA ASP A 86 -5.67 0.84 11.76
C ASP A 86 -7.11 0.74 11.22
N GLN A 87 -7.22 0.22 10.01
CA GLN A 87 -8.45 -0.15 9.33
C GLN A 87 -8.32 -1.61 8.85
N GLY A 88 -7.79 -2.47 9.71
CA GLY A 88 -7.68 -3.90 9.44
C GLY A 88 -9.04 -4.60 9.40
N VAL A 89 -9.03 -5.78 8.78
CA VAL A 89 -10.14 -6.73 8.78
C VAL A 89 -10.48 -7.11 10.23
N PRO A 90 -11.70 -6.85 10.72
CA PRO A 90 -12.13 -7.23 12.05
C PRO A 90 -12.08 -8.73 12.25
N ARG A 91 -11.76 -9.17 13.47
CA ARG A 91 -11.60 -10.58 13.81
C ARG A 91 -12.75 -11.46 13.36
N ALA A 92 -13.99 -11.01 13.50
CA ALA A 92 -15.17 -11.76 13.08
C ALA A 92 -15.12 -12.12 11.58
N LEU A 93 -14.85 -11.13 10.70
CA LEU A 93 -14.73 -11.36 9.26
C LEU A 93 -13.49 -12.18 8.91
N GLY A 94 -12.36 -11.93 9.59
CA GLY A 94 -11.14 -12.73 9.40
C GLY A 94 -11.37 -14.21 9.71
N LEU A 95 -12.10 -14.52 10.79
CA LEU A 95 -12.47 -15.90 11.14
C LEU A 95 -13.35 -16.56 10.09
N GLU A 96 -14.28 -15.83 9.47
CA GLU A 96 -15.09 -16.36 8.37
C GLU A 96 -14.23 -16.75 7.16
N VAL A 97 -13.24 -15.90 6.80
CA VAL A 97 -12.30 -16.18 5.70
C VAL A 97 -11.41 -17.38 6.05
N ILE A 98 -10.88 -17.43 7.28
CA ILE A 98 -10.06 -18.54 7.76
C ILE A 98 -10.85 -19.86 7.68
N GLN A 99 -12.08 -19.86 8.19
CA GLN A 99 -12.95 -21.04 8.17
C GLN A 99 -13.30 -21.46 6.74
N PHE A 100 -13.61 -20.52 5.85
CA PHE A 100 -13.84 -20.80 4.44
C PHE A 100 -12.67 -21.53 3.77
N CYS A 101 -11.44 -21.06 4.05
CA CYS A 101 -10.22 -21.65 3.50
C CYS A 101 -9.97 -23.04 4.10
N ARG A 102 -10.16 -23.17 5.42
CA ARG A 102 -9.96 -24.43 6.16
C ARG A 102 -10.88 -25.54 5.65
N GLU A 103 -12.16 -25.25 5.44
CA GLU A 103 -13.15 -26.21 4.90
C GLU A 103 -12.82 -26.71 3.50
N ARG A 104 -12.02 -25.96 2.74
CA ARG A 104 -11.66 -26.24 1.34
C ARG A 104 -10.19 -26.66 1.17
N ASP A 105 -9.49 -26.89 2.27
CA ASP A 105 -8.04 -27.16 2.32
C ASP A 105 -7.16 -26.12 1.60
N LEU A 106 -7.57 -24.85 1.61
CA LEU A 106 -6.84 -23.75 1.00
C LEU A 106 -5.85 -23.14 2.01
N HIS A 107 -4.69 -22.68 1.51
CA HIS A 107 -3.77 -21.89 2.32
C HIS A 107 -4.30 -20.47 2.51
N VAL A 108 -4.26 -19.99 3.76
CA VAL A 108 -4.55 -18.61 4.12
C VAL A 108 -3.62 -18.19 5.25
N GLN A 109 -3.34 -16.89 5.28
CA GLN A 109 -2.47 -16.27 6.28
C GLN A 109 -3.03 -14.93 6.75
N ALA A 110 -2.62 -14.53 7.95
CA ALA A 110 -2.95 -13.25 8.56
C ALA A 110 -1.69 -12.64 9.18
N TYR A 111 -1.83 -11.46 9.81
CA TYR A 111 -0.72 -10.74 10.41
C TYR A 111 -1.02 -10.38 11.85
N ARG A 112 0.01 -10.41 12.69
CA ARG A 112 -0.01 -9.90 14.07
C ARG A 112 1.37 -9.39 14.45
N ASP A 113 1.46 -8.22 15.06
CA ASP A 113 2.73 -7.62 15.48
C ASP A 113 3.79 -7.64 14.37
N ASP A 114 3.37 -7.28 13.15
CA ASP A 114 4.20 -7.29 11.95
C ASP A 114 4.76 -8.69 11.56
N ARG A 115 4.24 -9.77 12.14
CA ARG A 115 4.58 -11.17 11.80
C ARG A 115 3.57 -11.78 10.86
N LEU A 116 4.05 -12.52 9.87
CA LEU A 116 3.23 -13.35 8.99
C LEU A 116 2.87 -14.65 9.70
N LEU A 117 1.58 -14.87 9.97
CA LEU A 117 1.07 -16.04 10.69
C LEU A 117 0.40 -17.03 9.72
N VAL A 118 0.69 -18.32 9.89
CA VAL A 118 0.09 -19.42 9.11
C VAL A 118 -0.26 -20.59 10.01
N GLU A 119 -1.30 -21.37 9.70
CA GLU A 119 -1.61 -22.60 10.46
C GLU A 119 -0.70 -23.77 10.08
N ARG A 120 -0.22 -23.78 8.83
CA ARG A 120 0.49 -24.93 8.26
C ARG A 120 1.67 -24.45 7.45
N ASP A 121 2.79 -25.13 7.65
CA ASP A 121 3.96 -24.97 6.79
C ASP A 121 3.69 -25.61 5.43
N ARG A 122 3.49 -24.77 4.40
CA ARG A 122 3.07 -25.17 3.05
C ARG A 122 3.86 -24.40 1.99
N PRO A 123 4.08 -24.96 0.78
CA PRO A 123 4.75 -24.25 -0.31
C PRO A 123 4.13 -22.87 -0.63
N GLU A 124 2.82 -22.75 -0.50
CA GLU A 124 2.06 -21.50 -0.66
C GLU A 124 2.47 -20.42 0.34
N ALA A 125 2.72 -20.79 1.59
CA ALA A 125 3.23 -19.90 2.62
C ALA A 125 4.61 -19.37 2.25
N HIS A 126 5.52 -20.25 1.80
CA HIS A 126 6.87 -19.89 1.36
C HIS A 126 6.85 -19.00 0.12
N GLN A 127 5.95 -19.29 -0.83
CA GLN A 127 5.80 -18.47 -2.03
C GLN A 127 5.49 -17.02 -1.67
N TYR A 128 4.54 -16.80 -0.76
CA TYR A 128 4.22 -15.45 -0.31
C TYR A 128 5.33 -14.84 0.54
N ALA A 129 5.84 -15.58 1.53
CA ALA A 129 6.87 -15.10 2.45
C ALA A 129 8.12 -14.60 1.71
N ASN A 130 8.56 -15.33 0.68
CA ASN A 130 9.67 -14.93 -0.18
C ASN A 130 9.36 -13.67 -0.99
N HIS A 131 8.14 -13.55 -1.54
CA HIS A 131 7.73 -12.37 -2.28
C HIS A 131 7.61 -11.13 -1.38
N ALA A 132 7.01 -11.28 -0.20
CA ALA A 132 6.79 -10.19 0.76
C ALA A 132 8.04 -9.83 1.58
N GLY A 133 9.09 -10.65 1.54
CA GLY A 133 10.30 -10.48 2.35
C GLY A 133 10.05 -10.69 3.85
N MET A 134 9.20 -11.64 4.21
CA MET A 134 8.78 -11.90 5.59
C MET A 134 9.15 -13.31 6.04
N ALA A 135 9.40 -13.48 7.34
CA ALA A 135 9.54 -14.81 7.95
C ALA A 135 8.16 -15.42 8.25
N ILE A 136 8.03 -16.73 8.03
CA ILE A 136 6.82 -17.49 8.37
C ILE A 136 6.80 -17.80 9.86
N ASN A 137 5.63 -17.67 10.48
CA ASN A 137 5.40 -18.04 11.88
C ASN A 137 4.22 -19.01 11.93
N VAL A 138 4.53 -20.29 12.11
CA VAL A 138 3.50 -21.35 12.20
C VAL A 138 2.86 -21.29 13.58
N VAL A 139 1.52 -21.23 13.62
CA VAL A 139 0.70 -21.21 14.83
C VAL A 139 -0.25 -22.41 14.84
N GLY A 140 -0.75 -22.79 16.02
CA GLY A 140 -1.66 -23.92 16.16
C GLY A 140 -3.04 -23.68 15.51
N ASP A 141 -3.64 -22.53 15.81
CA ASP A 141 -4.87 -22.04 15.18
C ASP A 141 -4.69 -20.56 14.82
N LEU A 142 -4.90 -20.21 13.55
CA LEU A 142 -4.70 -18.85 13.03
C LEU A 142 -5.77 -17.90 13.53
N GLY A 143 -6.99 -18.40 13.76
CA GLY A 143 -8.07 -17.62 14.34
C GLY A 143 -7.81 -17.23 15.79
N GLU A 144 -7.29 -18.15 16.60
CA GLU A 144 -6.85 -17.89 17.99
C GLU A 144 -5.63 -16.96 18.03
N ALA A 145 -4.71 -17.10 17.07
CA ALA A 145 -3.52 -16.26 17.00
C ALA A 145 -3.77 -14.86 16.39
N MET A 146 -4.93 -14.60 15.81
CA MET A 146 -5.28 -13.29 15.25
C MET A 146 -5.81 -12.35 16.34
N ASP A 147 -5.36 -11.09 16.29
CA ASP A 147 -5.81 -10.02 17.18
C ASP A 147 -7.22 -9.52 16.82
N ALA A 148 -7.65 -8.42 17.44
CA ALA A 148 -8.92 -7.75 17.14
C ALA A 148 -9.08 -7.41 15.64
N THR A 149 -7.98 -7.10 14.98
CA THR A 149 -7.90 -6.82 13.54
C THR A 149 -6.66 -7.46 12.93
N THR A 150 -6.68 -7.71 11.63
CA THR A 150 -5.49 -7.98 10.81
C THR A 150 -5.51 -7.05 9.60
N PRO A 151 -4.39 -6.43 9.19
CA PRO A 151 -4.39 -5.48 8.07
C PRO A 151 -4.96 -6.08 6.78
N LYS A 152 -4.70 -7.36 6.54
CA LYS A 152 -5.30 -8.15 5.46
C LYS A 152 -5.23 -9.64 5.77
N LEU A 153 -5.95 -10.45 5.01
CA LEU A 153 -5.67 -11.87 4.84
C LEU A 153 -5.24 -12.13 3.40
N VAL A 154 -4.42 -13.16 3.19
CA VAL A 154 -4.02 -13.57 1.84
C VAL A 154 -4.25 -15.05 1.68
N LEU A 155 -5.10 -15.40 0.71
CA LEU A 155 -5.24 -16.76 0.21
C LEU A 155 -4.25 -16.92 -0.94
N VAL A 156 -3.44 -17.97 -0.86
CA VAL A 156 -2.47 -18.31 -1.91
C VAL A 156 -2.89 -19.64 -2.53
N ALA A 157 -3.11 -19.62 -3.83
CA ALA A 157 -3.52 -20.79 -4.62
C ALA A 157 -3.04 -20.66 -6.07
N SER A 158 -3.28 -21.65 -6.91
CA SER A 158 -2.98 -21.52 -8.35
C SER A 158 -3.78 -20.38 -8.99
N PRO A 159 -3.29 -19.75 -10.06
CA PRO A 159 -4.03 -18.69 -10.77
C PRO A 159 -5.44 -19.11 -11.19
N GLN A 160 -5.58 -20.32 -11.74
CA GLN A 160 -6.86 -20.89 -12.15
C GLN A 160 -7.79 -21.02 -10.94
N ARG A 161 -7.27 -21.47 -9.79
CA ARG A 161 -8.07 -21.62 -8.57
C ARG A 161 -8.51 -20.27 -8.00
N CYS A 162 -7.65 -19.25 -8.05
CA CYS A 162 -8.03 -17.90 -7.66
C CYS A 162 -9.13 -17.35 -8.57
N GLU A 163 -9.01 -17.51 -9.89
CA GLU A 163 -10.04 -17.09 -10.87
C GLU A 163 -11.38 -17.77 -10.63
N GLU A 164 -11.38 -19.09 -10.37
CA GLU A 164 -12.60 -19.85 -10.04
C GLU A 164 -13.29 -19.34 -8.77
N LEU A 165 -12.52 -19.05 -7.72
CA LEU A 165 -13.05 -18.65 -6.41
C LEU A 165 -13.50 -17.18 -6.40
N LEU A 166 -12.88 -16.32 -7.20
CA LEU A 166 -13.05 -14.86 -7.13
C LEU A 166 -14.53 -14.40 -7.18
N PRO A 167 -15.41 -14.93 -8.05
CA PRO A 167 -16.82 -14.54 -8.07
C PRO A 167 -17.60 -14.98 -6.81
N GLU A 168 -17.26 -16.13 -6.22
CA GLU A 168 -17.90 -16.62 -4.99
C GLU A 168 -17.51 -15.74 -3.80
N VAL A 169 -16.21 -15.51 -3.61
CA VAL A 169 -15.71 -14.75 -2.46
C VAL A 169 -16.17 -13.29 -2.51
N ARG A 170 -16.16 -12.65 -3.70
CA ARG A 170 -16.65 -11.28 -3.87
C ARG A 170 -18.11 -11.15 -3.52
N ARG A 171 -18.94 -12.10 -3.95
CA ARG A 171 -20.37 -12.11 -3.61
C ARG A 171 -20.61 -12.39 -2.13
N ARG A 172 -19.82 -13.29 -1.53
CA ARG A 172 -19.98 -13.69 -0.12
C ARG A 172 -19.69 -12.56 0.85
N TRP A 173 -18.65 -11.77 0.59
CA TRP A 173 -18.22 -10.69 1.48
C TRP A 173 -18.45 -9.29 0.91
N ALA A 174 -19.35 -9.16 -0.08
CA ALA A 174 -19.71 -7.87 -0.68
C ALA A 174 -20.11 -6.85 0.40
N GLY A 175 -19.48 -5.67 0.38
CA GLY A 175 -19.72 -4.59 1.34
C GLY A 175 -19.03 -4.74 2.69
N GLY A 176 -18.49 -5.92 3.01
CA GLY A 176 -17.71 -6.17 4.23
C GLY A 176 -16.20 -6.20 3.96
N LEU A 177 -15.78 -6.86 2.88
CA LEU A 177 -14.37 -6.97 2.49
C LEU A 177 -14.19 -6.50 1.05
N GLU A 178 -13.03 -5.91 0.76
CA GLU A 178 -12.55 -5.78 -0.60
C GLU A 178 -11.64 -6.95 -0.97
N ILE A 179 -11.86 -7.48 -2.17
CA ILE A 179 -11.20 -8.72 -2.62
C ILE A 179 -10.60 -8.51 -4.01
N ALA A 180 -9.27 -8.55 -4.03
CA ALA A 180 -8.46 -8.32 -5.22
C ALA A 180 -7.32 -9.34 -5.31
N THR A 181 -6.86 -9.59 -6.53
CA THR A 181 -5.67 -10.39 -6.78
C THR A 181 -4.48 -9.46 -6.99
N SER A 182 -3.51 -9.45 -6.07
CA SER A 182 -2.29 -8.64 -6.21
C SER A 182 -1.31 -9.26 -7.20
N LEU A 183 -1.24 -10.60 -7.21
CA LEU A 183 -0.72 -11.43 -8.29
C LEU A 183 -1.76 -12.49 -8.65
N PRO A 184 -1.67 -13.14 -9.83
CA PRO A 184 -2.67 -14.15 -10.23
C PRO A 184 -2.92 -15.24 -9.18
N ASN A 185 -1.90 -15.57 -8.39
CA ASN A 185 -1.94 -16.60 -7.34
C ASN A 185 -2.16 -16.05 -5.91
N PHE A 186 -2.26 -14.72 -5.73
CA PHE A 186 -2.41 -14.07 -4.42
C PHE A 186 -3.73 -13.32 -4.35
N MET A 187 -4.70 -13.88 -3.62
CA MET A 187 -5.99 -13.24 -3.38
C MET A 187 -5.96 -12.57 -2.01
N GLU A 188 -6.08 -11.25 -2.00
CA GLU A 188 -6.05 -10.43 -0.79
C GLU A 188 -7.47 -10.07 -0.34
N PHE A 189 -7.68 -10.13 0.96
CA PHE A 189 -8.90 -9.72 1.65
C PHE A 189 -8.54 -8.55 2.55
N THR A 190 -9.01 -7.37 2.21
CA THR A 190 -8.89 -6.14 3.02
C THR A 190 -10.26 -5.72 3.52
N LEU A 191 -10.32 -4.86 4.54
CA LEU A 191 -11.59 -4.30 4.99
C LEU A 191 -12.17 -3.41 3.88
N ALA A 192 -13.48 -3.46 3.65
CA ALA A 192 -14.10 -2.59 2.67
C ALA A 192 -13.84 -1.11 2.98
N GLY A 193 -13.41 -0.35 1.96
CA GLY A 193 -13.01 1.04 2.09
C GLY A 193 -11.64 1.27 2.77
N ALA A 194 -10.85 0.22 2.99
CA ALA A 194 -9.42 0.35 3.32
C ALA A 194 -8.63 0.50 2.01
N ASP A 195 -8.23 1.73 1.70
CA ASP A 195 -7.45 2.05 0.51
C ASP A 195 -6.42 3.16 0.77
N LYS A 196 -5.58 3.43 -0.24
CA LYS A 196 -4.53 4.46 -0.13
C LYS A 196 -5.10 5.87 0.04
N ALA A 197 -6.27 6.18 -0.52
CA ALA A 197 -6.93 7.47 -0.35
C ALA A 197 -7.33 7.73 1.10
N ARG A 198 -7.96 6.75 1.74
CA ARG A 198 -8.40 6.85 3.14
C ARG A 198 -7.23 6.99 4.10
N ALA A 199 -6.15 6.26 3.85
CA ALA A 199 -4.91 6.40 4.61
C ALA A 199 -4.30 7.79 4.41
N LEU A 200 -4.28 8.30 3.18
CA LEU A 200 -3.77 9.63 2.87
C LEU A 200 -4.61 10.75 3.51
N GLU A 201 -5.94 10.62 3.48
CA GLU A 201 -6.87 11.51 4.17
C GLU A 201 -6.58 11.56 5.68
N PHE A 202 -6.37 10.39 6.30
CA PHE A 202 -5.97 10.31 7.70
C PHE A 202 -4.67 11.08 7.95
N VAL A 203 -3.64 10.87 7.11
CA VAL A 203 -2.35 11.54 7.26
C VAL A 203 -2.49 13.06 7.14
N CYS A 204 -3.19 13.55 6.11
CA CYS A 204 -3.47 14.97 5.96
C CYS A 204 -4.11 15.57 7.23
N ARG A 205 -5.15 14.91 7.75
CA ARG A 205 -5.81 15.35 8.99
C ARG A 205 -4.87 15.31 10.21
N HIS A 206 -4.05 14.27 10.34
CA HIS A 206 -3.12 14.11 11.45
C HIS A 206 -2.07 15.25 11.50
N PHE A 207 -1.62 15.72 10.34
CA PHE A 207 -0.66 16.83 10.24
C PHE A 207 -1.31 18.21 10.06
N GLY A 208 -2.65 18.29 10.07
CA GLY A 208 -3.37 19.56 9.86
C GLY A 208 -3.18 20.15 8.45
N ILE A 209 -2.95 19.30 7.45
CA ILE A 209 -2.74 19.67 6.05
C ILE A 209 -4.06 19.50 5.29
N SER A 210 -4.43 20.49 4.48
CA SER A 210 -5.62 20.41 3.62
C SER A 210 -5.39 19.47 2.44
N GLN A 211 -6.45 18.79 1.97
CA GLN A 211 -6.42 18.06 0.70
C GLN A 211 -5.89 18.93 -0.45
N SER A 212 -6.22 20.23 -0.48
CA SER A 212 -5.74 21.17 -1.52
C SER A 212 -4.22 21.32 -1.59
N GLU A 213 -3.51 20.92 -0.54
CA GLU A 213 -2.05 21.04 -0.40
C GLU A 213 -1.34 19.70 -0.66
N SER A 214 -2.08 18.64 -1.02
CA SER A 214 -1.56 17.31 -1.27
C SER A 214 -1.14 17.10 -2.73
N VAL A 215 -0.10 16.29 -2.92
CA VAL A 215 0.34 15.75 -4.20
C VAL A 215 0.46 14.24 -4.06
N ALA A 216 0.03 13.47 -5.07
CA ALA A 216 0.18 12.02 -5.10
C ALA A 216 0.88 11.53 -6.37
N VAL A 217 1.65 10.45 -6.25
CA VAL A 217 2.30 9.78 -7.38
C VAL A 217 2.13 8.27 -7.26
N GLY A 218 1.80 7.60 -8.36
CA GLY A 218 1.62 6.15 -8.41
C GLY A 218 1.64 5.58 -9.83
N ASP A 219 1.66 4.26 -9.95
CA ASP A 219 1.70 3.54 -11.24
C ASP A 219 0.65 2.43 -11.34
N GLY A 220 0.12 1.97 -10.20
CA GLY A 220 -0.76 0.82 -10.11
C GLY A 220 -2.24 1.17 -9.96
N ARG A 221 -3.11 0.18 -10.20
CA ARG A 221 -4.57 0.32 -9.98
C ARG A 221 -4.93 0.61 -8.53
N ASN A 222 -4.14 0.11 -7.59
CA ASN A 222 -4.29 0.38 -6.17
C ASN A 222 -3.90 1.82 -5.80
N ASP A 223 -3.34 2.61 -6.73
CA ASP A 223 -3.09 4.04 -6.56
C ASP A 223 -4.23 4.92 -7.04
N CYS A 224 -5.14 4.40 -7.89
CA CYS A 224 -6.21 5.19 -8.51
C CYS A 224 -6.97 6.03 -7.47
N SER A 225 -7.38 5.44 -6.34
CA SER A 225 -8.13 6.19 -5.33
C SER A 225 -7.32 7.34 -4.72
N MET A 226 -6.02 7.13 -4.45
CA MET A 226 -5.15 8.18 -3.93
C MET A 226 -4.89 9.28 -4.98
N LEU A 227 -4.71 8.90 -6.24
CA LEU A 227 -4.49 9.83 -7.35
C LEU A 227 -5.73 10.69 -7.63
N GLU A 228 -6.92 10.10 -7.58
CA GLU A 228 -8.21 10.81 -7.71
C GLU A 228 -8.47 11.73 -6.51
N TRP A 229 -8.07 11.31 -5.31
CA TRP A 229 -8.29 12.06 -4.08
C TRP A 229 -7.31 13.24 -3.91
N ALA A 230 -6.05 13.12 -4.30
CA ALA A 230 -5.08 14.20 -4.11
C ALA A 230 -5.39 15.44 -4.95
N ALA A 231 -5.08 16.65 -4.46
CA ALA A 231 -5.36 17.87 -5.21
C ALA A 231 -4.52 18.02 -6.50
N LEU A 232 -3.37 17.37 -6.54
CA LEU A 232 -2.60 17.15 -7.75
C LEU A 232 -2.06 15.74 -7.73
N SER A 233 -2.09 15.07 -8.87
CA SER A 233 -1.62 13.71 -8.99
C SER A 233 -0.87 13.52 -10.29
N TYR A 234 0.05 12.56 -10.27
CA TYR A 234 0.85 12.16 -11.42
C TYR A 234 0.89 10.64 -11.48
N ALA A 235 0.64 10.09 -12.66
CA ALA A 235 0.88 8.69 -12.93
C ALA A 235 2.29 8.47 -13.49
N VAL A 236 2.89 7.33 -13.24
CA VAL A 236 4.13 6.96 -13.94
C VAL A 236 3.84 6.71 -15.43
N GLN A 237 4.71 7.21 -16.32
CA GLN A 237 4.59 6.96 -17.75
C GLN A 237 4.56 5.46 -18.06
N GLY A 238 3.57 5.03 -18.83
CA GLY A 238 3.36 3.61 -19.15
C GLY A 238 2.44 2.87 -18.18
N ALA A 239 1.93 3.54 -17.14
CA ALA A 239 0.87 3.01 -16.30
C ALA A 239 -0.40 2.66 -17.11
N PRO A 240 -1.27 1.75 -16.60
CA PRO A 240 -2.55 1.44 -17.22
C PRO A 240 -3.40 2.70 -17.47
N VAL A 241 -4.28 2.65 -18.48
CA VAL A 241 -5.06 3.82 -18.91
C VAL A 241 -5.89 4.40 -17.77
N GLU A 242 -6.50 3.55 -16.95
CA GLU A 242 -7.29 3.92 -15.79
C GLU A 242 -6.47 4.66 -14.72
N VAL A 243 -5.16 4.38 -14.61
CA VAL A 243 -4.25 5.07 -13.68
C VAL A 243 -3.87 6.44 -14.24
N LEU A 244 -3.61 6.53 -15.55
CA LEU A 244 -3.36 7.80 -16.22
C LEU A 244 -4.59 8.74 -16.11
N GLU A 245 -5.79 8.19 -16.28
CA GLU A 245 -7.05 8.93 -16.11
C GLU A 245 -7.25 9.40 -14.67
N ALA A 246 -6.99 8.55 -13.68
CA ALA A 246 -7.03 8.90 -12.26
C ALA A 246 -6.08 10.06 -11.90
N ALA A 247 -4.93 10.16 -12.59
CA ALA A 247 -3.99 11.28 -12.44
C ALA A 247 -4.34 12.54 -13.26
N GLY A 248 -5.51 12.55 -13.93
CA GLY A 248 -5.91 13.63 -14.83
C GLY A 248 -4.97 13.80 -16.04
N GLY A 249 -4.35 12.71 -16.49
CA GLY A 249 -3.44 12.67 -17.63
C GLY A 249 -2.03 13.22 -17.37
N ARG A 250 -1.72 13.65 -16.15
CA ARG A 250 -0.37 14.13 -15.79
C ARG A 250 0.54 12.94 -15.52
N THR A 251 1.78 13.05 -15.99
CA THR A 251 2.74 11.96 -15.85
C THR A 251 4.12 12.43 -15.40
N ILE A 252 4.85 11.51 -14.78
CA ILE A 252 6.29 11.62 -14.56
C ILE A 252 7.02 10.46 -15.25
N GLY A 253 8.33 10.60 -15.47
CA GLY A 253 9.15 9.51 -16.00
C GLY A 253 9.18 8.29 -15.07
N PRO A 254 9.48 7.09 -15.60
CA PRO A 254 9.56 5.86 -14.82
C PRO A 254 10.71 5.89 -13.79
N PRO A 255 10.70 4.99 -12.78
CA PRO A 255 11.79 4.86 -11.81
C PRO A 255 13.16 4.79 -12.49
N GLY A 256 14.16 5.48 -11.95
CA GLY A 256 15.51 5.54 -12.53
C GLY A 256 15.70 6.67 -13.57
N THR A 257 14.67 7.46 -13.86
CA THR A 257 14.76 8.59 -14.79
C THR A 257 14.85 9.96 -14.10
N GLY A 258 14.75 10.03 -12.77
CA GLY A 258 14.70 11.28 -12.02
C GLY A 258 13.33 11.98 -12.09
N GLY A 259 12.25 11.21 -12.28
CA GLY A 259 10.89 11.72 -12.43
C GLY A 259 10.36 12.38 -11.16
N ILE A 260 10.64 11.78 -9.99
CA ILE A 260 10.28 12.33 -8.68
C ILE A 260 11.08 13.60 -8.40
N ALA A 261 12.38 13.60 -8.73
CA ALA A 261 13.23 14.77 -8.58
C ALA A 261 12.74 15.97 -9.40
N SER A 262 12.40 15.72 -10.68
CA SER A 262 11.85 16.75 -11.57
C SER A 262 10.52 17.31 -11.05
N LEU A 263 9.65 16.43 -10.53
CA LEU A 263 8.39 16.85 -9.91
C LEU A 263 8.64 17.73 -8.68
N ILE A 264 9.45 17.28 -7.72
CA ILE A 264 9.74 18.00 -6.49
C ILE A 264 10.33 19.39 -6.80
N GLN A 265 11.25 19.48 -7.75
CA GLN A 265 11.80 20.77 -8.19
C GLN A 265 10.70 21.71 -8.70
N GLY A 266 9.76 21.21 -9.49
CA GLY A 266 8.61 22.00 -9.98
C GLY A 266 7.63 22.42 -8.88
N LEU A 267 7.49 21.64 -7.81
CA LEU A 267 6.64 21.97 -6.65
C LEU A 267 7.28 23.01 -5.73
N MET A 268 8.62 23.12 -5.75
CA MET A 268 9.39 24.01 -4.88
C MET A 268 9.81 25.33 -5.55
N ALA A 269 9.60 25.45 -6.87
CA ALA A 269 9.86 26.67 -7.66
C ALA A 269 8.77 27.73 -7.47
#